data_AF-A0AA92UXN5-F1
#
_entry.id   AF-A0AA92UXN5-F1
#
_cell.length_a   1.000
_cell.length_b   1.000
_cell.length_c   1.000
_cell.angle_alpha   90.00
_cell.angle_beta   90.00
_cell.angle_gamma   90.00
#
_symmetry.space_group_name_H-M   'P 1'
#
loop_
_entity.id
_entity.type
_entity.pdbx_description
1 polymer ?
#
loop_
_entity_poly.entity_id
_entity_poly.type
_entity_poly.pdbx_seq_one_letter_code
_entity_poly.pdbx_strand_id
1 'polypeptide(L)'
;MNEMKKIVFLLAFTLLLFCGCKQDVDFGTESVSNEEIFSNFEDSLVVASSPYSAFYNEMRKSLKTRSSYSSTGEVGIKDILGFPVNIQVVQNIYNKKFLQYNGLHKAITLSNFSSNTEDNLFVLHEDPLTDEVYITPYKLSDNKYYLGAASQKGSSVWSLYALSGEPTNGGYWEISKGQTEYSFVLKNTQVLEQGPGGWSDIYSLALAVEDNQLKFQKYASKGNQEFIITPNDEFEVKSLKVDNAASRFLDSPDFVIEEIYTNNSSLAQELTTNVSKKATNISNFSRSTSVNTKVSHDVKVGVGIVSGSAHVEIGKNSTWNYGESESIEDSRNYNFPIKVAPKTRIRVTISVGQKTCELKYTAVLKGKNTGVTLTEQGIWNNVSCTNILVDVQEEDLSGNVLKSKKFEGIPSTRVTFD
;
A
#
# COMPACT_ATOMS: atom_id res chain seq x y z
N MET A 1 -60.60 -38.75 7.60
CA MET A 1 -60.22 -39.87 8.48
C MET A 1 -59.02 -39.41 9.31
N ASN A 2 -59.02 -39.68 10.62
CA ASN A 2 -58.11 -39.21 11.70
C ASN A 2 -56.59 -39.32 11.35
N GLU A 3 -55.58 -38.72 12.01
CA GLU A 3 -55.20 -37.50 12.81
C GLU A 3 -53.64 -37.67 13.04
N MET A 4 -52.80 -36.87 13.72
CA MET A 4 -53.00 -35.71 14.60
C MET A 4 -51.88 -34.65 14.51
N LYS A 5 -52.28 -33.37 14.65
CA LYS A 5 -51.60 -32.22 15.30
C LYS A 5 -50.09 -32.26 15.69
N LYS A 6 -49.40 -31.15 15.33
CA LYS A 6 -48.36 -30.35 16.07
C LYS A 6 -46.85 -30.70 16.04
N ILE A 7 -46.08 -29.82 15.36
CA ILE A 7 -44.96 -28.95 15.83
C ILE A 7 -43.97 -29.49 16.91
N VAL A 8 -42.65 -29.46 16.60
CA VAL A 8 -41.54 -28.80 17.37
C VAL A 8 -40.17 -28.89 16.63
N PHE A 9 -39.23 -27.98 16.93
CA PHE A 9 -37.83 -27.86 16.46
C PHE A 9 -36.88 -28.95 17.01
N LEU A 10 -35.74 -29.25 16.34
CA LEU A 10 -34.38 -28.68 16.59
C LEU A 10 -33.25 -29.36 15.75
N LEU A 11 -32.06 -28.76 15.76
CA LEU A 11 -30.78 -29.18 15.14
C LEU A 11 -30.22 -30.53 15.60
N ALA A 12 -29.43 -31.18 14.72
CA ALA A 12 -28.25 -31.99 15.07
C ALA A 12 -27.25 -32.07 13.89
N PHE A 13 -26.03 -32.54 14.15
CA PHE A 13 -24.86 -32.58 13.23
C PHE A 13 -24.46 -34.04 12.89
N THR A 14 -23.31 -34.25 12.21
CA THR A 14 -22.58 -35.54 12.02
C THR A 14 -23.26 -36.66 11.21
N LEU A 15 -22.56 -37.63 10.59
CA LEU A 15 -21.21 -37.76 9.97
C LEU A 15 -21.14 -39.14 9.27
N LEU A 16 -20.19 -39.38 8.34
CA LEU A 16 -19.83 -40.70 7.76
C LEU A 16 -20.93 -41.32 6.83
N LEU A 17 -20.66 -42.25 5.90
CA LEU A 17 -19.43 -42.78 5.28
C LEU A 17 -19.82 -43.44 3.95
N PHE A 18 -18.93 -43.48 2.95
CA PHE A 18 -18.68 -44.68 2.14
C PHE A 18 -17.26 -44.63 1.56
N CYS A 19 -16.65 -45.80 1.38
CA CYS A 19 -15.24 -45.99 1.04
C CYS A 19 -15.08 -46.64 -0.34
N GLY A 20 -13.98 -46.37 -1.06
CA GLY A 20 -13.76 -46.85 -2.43
C GLY A 20 -12.29 -46.86 -2.86
N CYS A 21 -11.52 -47.80 -2.31
CA CYS A 21 -10.21 -48.32 -2.76
C CYS A 21 -9.06 -47.33 -3.11
N LYS A 22 -7.92 -47.53 -2.44
CA LYS A 22 -6.59 -47.08 -2.89
C LYS A 22 -6.15 -47.83 -4.16
N GLN A 23 -5.25 -47.22 -4.91
CA GLN A 23 -4.18 -47.94 -5.59
C GLN A 23 -2.87 -47.17 -5.36
N ASP A 24 -1.97 -47.74 -4.56
CA ASP A 24 -0.66 -47.15 -4.32
C ASP A 24 0.26 -47.50 -5.51
N VAL A 25 1.00 -46.52 -6.03
CA VAL A 25 1.99 -46.70 -7.11
C VAL A 25 3.35 -46.29 -6.59
N ASP A 26 4.24 -47.27 -6.45
CA ASP A 26 5.62 -47.09 -6.01
C ASP A 26 6.50 -46.68 -7.21
N PHE A 27 7.25 -45.60 -7.07
CA PHE A 27 8.14 -45.10 -8.12
C PHE A 27 9.59 -45.34 -7.71
N GLY A 28 10.19 -46.37 -8.29
CA GLY A 28 11.54 -46.83 -7.98
C GLY A 28 12.62 -45.76 -8.17
N THR A 29 13.62 -45.79 -7.29
CA THR A 29 14.74 -44.84 -7.28
C THR A 29 15.86 -45.27 -8.24
N GLU A 30 15.68 -45.02 -9.54
CA GLU A 30 16.79 -45.06 -10.49
C GLU A 30 17.54 -43.71 -10.51
N SER A 31 18.79 -43.72 -10.06
CA SER A 31 19.67 -42.55 -10.05
C SER A 31 20.42 -42.41 -11.38
N VAL A 32 19.74 -41.80 -12.36
CA VAL A 32 20.37 -41.42 -13.64
C VAL A 32 21.27 -40.19 -13.43
N SER A 33 22.44 -40.15 -14.08
CA SER A 33 23.39 -39.04 -14.02
C SER A 33 22.84 -37.77 -14.69
N ASN A 34 22.86 -36.65 -13.96
CA ASN A 34 22.09 -35.44 -14.27
C ASN A 34 22.56 -34.60 -15.47
N GLU A 35 23.51 -35.04 -16.30
CA GLU A 35 24.10 -34.20 -17.37
C GLU A 35 23.42 -34.37 -18.74
N GLU A 36 22.74 -35.48 -19.03
CA GLU A 36 22.05 -35.70 -20.33
C GLU A 36 20.55 -35.33 -20.32
N ILE A 37 19.97 -35.01 -19.16
CA ILE A 37 18.52 -34.82 -19.01
C ILE A 37 18.06 -33.42 -19.46
N PHE A 38 18.91 -32.39 -19.31
CA PHE A 38 18.52 -31.00 -19.56
C PHE A 38 18.41 -30.64 -21.05
N SER A 39 19.33 -31.13 -21.90
CA SER A 39 19.31 -30.86 -23.35
C SER A 39 18.01 -31.33 -24.02
N ASN A 40 17.59 -32.55 -23.69
CA ASN A 40 16.33 -33.14 -24.17
C ASN A 40 15.08 -32.34 -23.79
N PHE A 41 15.14 -31.52 -22.72
CA PHE A 41 14.01 -30.68 -22.29
C PHE A 41 14.00 -29.29 -22.94
N GLU A 42 15.17 -28.71 -23.25
CA GLU A 42 15.24 -27.51 -24.11
C GLU A 42 14.73 -27.83 -25.53
N ASP A 43 15.12 -28.97 -26.12
CA ASP A 43 14.67 -29.42 -27.44
C ASP A 43 13.16 -29.73 -27.53
N SER A 44 12.48 -29.90 -26.37
CA SER A 44 11.03 -30.09 -26.25
C SER A 44 10.26 -28.79 -25.96
N LEU A 45 10.95 -27.68 -25.69
CA LEU A 45 10.33 -26.37 -25.47
C LEU A 45 10.41 -25.50 -26.73
N VAL A 46 9.35 -24.74 -26.98
CA VAL A 46 9.35 -23.61 -27.90
C VAL A 46 9.33 -22.35 -27.04
N VAL A 47 10.37 -21.52 -27.14
CA VAL A 47 10.51 -20.28 -26.37
C VAL A 47 9.91 -19.11 -27.16
N ALA A 48 9.31 -18.14 -26.47
CA ALA A 48 8.62 -17.03 -27.12
C ALA A 48 9.56 -16.07 -27.85
N SER A 49 9.41 -15.96 -29.17
CA SER A 49 10.07 -14.95 -30.00
C SER A 49 9.07 -14.34 -30.99
N SER A 50 8.62 -13.10 -30.73
CA SER A 50 7.71 -12.40 -31.63
C SER A 50 8.40 -11.95 -32.93
N PRO A 51 7.80 -12.15 -34.12
CA PRO A 51 8.33 -11.61 -35.38
C PRO A 51 8.30 -10.07 -35.42
N TYR A 52 7.46 -9.43 -34.60
CA TYR A 52 7.41 -7.98 -34.44
C TYR A 52 8.43 -7.45 -33.43
N SER A 53 9.13 -8.31 -32.66
CA SER A 53 10.07 -7.87 -31.63
C SER A 53 11.20 -7.00 -32.18
N ALA A 54 11.73 -7.32 -33.37
CA ALA A 54 12.74 -6.51 -34.05
C ALA A 54 12.23 -5.09 -34.34
N PHE A 55 11.01 -4.97 -34.88
CA PHE A 55 10.36 -3.68 -35.17
C PHE A 55 10.07 -2.87 -33.89
N TYR A 56 9.52 -3.51 -32.85
CA TYR A 56 9.28 -2.85 -31.55
C TYR A 56 10.59 -2.38 -30.90
N ASN A 57 11.67 -3.18 -30.99
CA ASN A 57 12.96 -2.83 -30.43
C ASN A 57 13.70 -1.77 -31.24
N GLU A 58 13.53 -1.73 -32.57
CA GLU A 58 14.01 -0.63 -33.41
C GLU A 58 13.24 0.68 -33.12
N MET A 59 11.91 0.60 -32.99
CA MET A 59 11.08 1.76 -32.63
C MET A 59 11.44 2.28 -31.22
N ARG A 60 11.64 1.40 -30.23
CA ARG A 60 12.16 1.75 -28.89
C ARG A 60 13.54 2.41 -28.96
N LYS A 61 14.48 1.87 -29.74
CA LYS A 61 15.83 2.44 -29.93
C LYS A 61 15.78 3.87 -30.52
N SER A 62 14.83 4.16 -31.39
CA SER A 62 14.69 5.50 -31.99
C SER A 62 14.24 6.60 -31.00
N LEU A 63 13.70 6.24 -29.83
CA LEU A 63 13.19 7.18 -28.82
C LEU A 63 14.25 7.72 -27.83
N LYS A 64 15.51 7.24 -27.88
CA LYS A 64 16.55 7.51 -26.85
C LYS A 64 17.10 8.97 -26.78
N THR A 65 16.35 10.00 -27.21
CA THR A 65 16.80 11.41 -27.22
C THR A 65 15.86 12.44 -26.56
N ARG A 66 14.79 12.02 -25.88
CA ARG A 66 13.87 12.97 -25.20
C ARG A 66 13.40 12.50 -23.82
N SER A 67 14.30 12.64 -22.82
CA SER A 67 14.03 12.44 -21.38
C SER A 67 13.16 11.23 -21.10
N SER A 68 13.68 10.04 -21.40
CA SER A 68 12.93 8.79 -21.37
C SER A 68 12.23 8.57 -20.03
N TYR A 69 10.90 8.64 -20.03
CA TYR A 69 10.12 7.90 -19.05
C TYR A 69 10.43 6.43 -19.27
N SER A 70 11.24 5.84 -18.39
CA SER A 70 11.42 4.38 -18.34
C SER A 70 10.06 3.72 -18.16
N SER A 71 9.86 2.52 -18.73
CA SER A 71 8.68 1.68 -18.45
C SER A 71 8.49 1.46 -16.95
N THR A 72 9.59 1.42 -16.18
CA THR A 72 9.61 1.50 -14.71
C THR A 72 9.37 2.93 -14.17
N GLY A 73 8.36 3.64 -14.70
CA GLY A 73 7.97 4.98 -14.21
C GLY A 73 7.30 4.97 -12.83
N GLU A 74 7.16 3.78 -12.25
CA GLU A 74 6.58 3.53 -10.95
C GLU A 74 7.63 3.53 -9.84
N VAL A 75 7.39 4.41 -8.86
CA VAL A 75 8.21 4.55 -7.67
C VAL A 75 8.36 3.19 -6.97
N GLY A 76 9.62 2.76 -6.81
CA GLY A 76 10.02 1.58 -6.05
C GLY A 76 10.66 0.43 -6.85
N ILE A 77 10.35 0.23 -8.14
CA ILE A 77 10.89 -0.95 -8.87
C ILE A 77 12.42 -0.88 -9.05
N LYS A 78 12.97 0.30 -9.36
CA LYS A 78 14.43 0.46 -9.50
C LYS A 78 15.20 0.23 -8.20
N ASP A 79 14.58 0.51 -7.06
CA ASP A 79 15.21 0.39 -5.73
C ASP A 79 15.32 -1.07 -5.26
N ILE A 80 14.62 -2.00 -5.93
CA ILE A 80 14.61 -3.45 -5.63
C ILE A 80 15.29 -4.30 -6.71
N LEU A 81 15.99 -3.66 -7.67
CA LEU A 81 16.82 -4.37 -8.64
C LEU A 81 18.01 -5.05 -7.93
N GLY A 82 18.35 -6.26 -8.36
CA GLY A 82 19.33 -7.12 -7.68
C GLY A 82 18.86 -7.68 -6.34
N PHE A 83 17.61 -7.42 -5.91
CA PHE A 83 17.09 -7.82 -4.61
C PHE A 83 16.20 -9.08 -4.64
N PRO A 84 16.31 -10.00 -3.66
CA PRO A 84 15.35 -11.09 -3.51
C PRO A 84 13.95 -10.57 -3.14
N VAL A 85 12.99 -10.80 -4.02
CA VAL A 85 11.56 -10.53 -3.83
C VAL A 85 10.76 -11.82 -3.83
N ASN A 86 9.62 -11.83 -3.15
CA ASN A 86 8.55 -12.78 -3.42
C ASN A 86 7.48 -12.11 -4.28
N ILE A 87 6.86 -12.88 -5.18
CA ILE A 87 5.84 -12.42 -6.14
C ILE A 87 4.55 -13.20 -5.85
N GLN A 88 3.53 -12.49 -5.36
CA GLN A 88 2.23 -13.03 -4.94
C GLN A 88 1.14 -12.61 -5.94
N VAL A 89 0.23 -13.48 -6.38
CA VAL A 89 -0.96 -13.02 -7.12
C VAL A 89 -1.90 -12.23 -6.20
N VAL A 90 -2.59 -11.22 -6.75
CA VAL A 90 -3.58 -10.42 -6.02
C VAL A 90 -4.87 -11.20 -5.74
N GLN A 91 -5.49 -11.79 -6.76
CA GLN A 91 -6.78 -12.45 -6.60
C GLN A 91 -6.67 -13.68 -5.70
N ASN A 92 -7.35 -13.61 -4.56
CA ASN A 92 -7.38 -14.62 -3.53
C ASN A 92 -8.81 -14.73 -2.98
N ILE A 93 -9.28 -15.96 -2.78
CA ILE A 93 -10.54 -16.25 -2.07
C ILE A 93 -10.34 -17.01 -0.75
N TYR A 94 -9.21 -17.71 -0.54
CA TYR A 94 -8.97 -18.48 0.71
C TYR A 94 -7.49 -18.68 1.11
N ASN A 95 -6.52 -18.63 0.19
CA ASN A 95 -5.09 -18.84 0.48
C ASN A 95 -4.20 -17.98 -0.44
N LYS A 96 -3.24 -17.26 0.14
CA LYS A 96 -2.26 -16.48 -0.63
C LYS A 96 -1.40 -17.40 -1.52
N LYS A 97 -1.31 -17.08 -2.81
CA LYS A 97 -0.53 -17.85 -3.80
C LYS A 97 0.69 -17.07 -4.29
N PHE A 98 1.84 -17.73 -4.28
CA PHE A 98 3.14 -17.18 -4.68
C PHE A 98 3.72 -17.96 -5.85
N LEU A 99 4.51 -17.30 -6.70
CA LEU A 99 5.32 -17.99 -7.70
C LEU A 99 6.29 -18.96 -7.00
N GLN A 100 6.44 -20.16 -7.55
CA GLN A 100 7.40 -21.17 -7.08
C GLN A 100 8.25 -21.69 -8.25
N TYR A 101 9.57 -21.63 -8.09
CA TYR A 101 10.57 -22.30 -8.91
C TYR A 101 10.60 -23.81 -8.58
N ASN A 102 10.69 -24.64 -9.62
CA ASN A 102 10.60 -26.12 -9.49
C ASN A 102 11.84 -26.86 -10.05
N GLY A 103 12.90 -26.12 -10.37
CA GLY A 103 14.05 -26.59 -11.15
C GLY A 103 14.13 -25.89 -12.52
N LEU A 104 15.30 -25.98 -13.16
CA LEU A 104 15.52 -25.47 -14.51
C LEU A 104 14.66 -26.22 -15.54
N HIS A 105 14.25 -25.53 -16.60
CA HIS A 105 13.35 -25.98 -17.68
C HIS A 105 11.95 -26.44 -17.26
N LYS A 106 11.61 -26.31 -15.98
CA LYS A 106 10.29 -26.64 -15.44
C LYS A 106 9.41 -25.40 -15.36
N ALA A 107 8.10 -25.62 -15.49
CA ALA A 107 7.12 -24.57 -15.32
C ALA A 107 7.17 -24.01 -13.89
N ILE A 108 7.02 -22.69 -13.76
CA ILE A 108 6.76 -22.01 -12.50
C ILE A 108 5.33 -22.35 -12.07
N THR A 109 5.12 -22.61 -10.78
CA THR A 109 3.81 -22.99 -10.22
C THR A 109 3.35 -22.02 -9.12
N LEU A 110 2.18 -22.28 -8.55
CA LEU A 110 1.57 -21.46 -7.49
C LEU A 110 1.50 -22.19 -6.16
N SER A 111 2.44 -21.88 -5.26
CA SER A 111 2.50 -22.44 -3.91
C SER A 111 1.66 -21.62 -2.94
N ASN A 112 1.29 -22.22 -1.79
CA ASN A 112 0.97 -21.41 -0.61
C ASN A 112 2.28 -20.82 -0.05
N PHE A 113 2.20 -19.81 0.84
CA PHE A 113 3.40 -19.31 1.51
C PHE A 113 4.08 -20.41 2.34
N SER A 114 5.36 -20.64 2.08
CA SER A 114 6.28 -21.43 2.88
C SER A 114 7.37 -20.48 3.38
N SER A 115 7.68 -20.51 4.68
CA SER A 115 8.59 -19.53 5.28
C SER A 115 10.07 -19.76 4.96
N ASN A 116 10.44 -20.97 4.52
CA ASN A 116 11.84 -21.43 4.38
C ASN A 116 12.12 -22.04 2.99
N THR A 117 11.58 -21.46 1.92
CA THR A 117 11.88 -21.87 0.54
C THR A 117 12.33 -20.71 -0.32
N GLU A 118 13.63 -20.64 -0.58
CA GLU A 118 14.26 -19.78 -1.60
C GLU A 118 13.64 -19.98 -3.01
N ASP A 119 12.97 -21.10 -3.24
CA ASP A 119 12.19 -21.39 -4.45
C ASP A 119 11.01 -20.42 -4.66
N ASN A 120 10.59 -19.67 -3.63
CA ASN A 120 9.62 -18.58 -3.74
C ASN A 120 10.27 -17.19 -3.89
N LEU A 121 11.60 -17.13 -3.97
CA LEU A 121 12.36 -15.90 -4.13
C LEU A 121 12.86 -15.75 -5.58
N PHE A 122 12.78 -14.51 -6.07
CA PHE A 122 13.16 -14.12 -7.41
C PHE A 122 13.96 -12.81 -7.34
N VAL A 123 14.77 -12.52 -8.35
CA VAL A 123 15.51 -11.26 -8.46
C VAL A 123 15.17 -10.58 -9.78
N LEU A 124 14.78 -9.31 -9.70
CA LEU A 124 14.58 -8.43 -10.86
C LEU A 124 15.93 -7.80 -11.23
N HIS A 125 16.26 -7.78 -12.52
CA HIS A 125 17.47 -7.16 -13.07
C HIS A 125 17.10 -6.24 -14.23
N GLU A 126 17.90 -5.22 -14.49
CA GLU A 126 17.74 -4.29 -15.61
C GLU A 126 18.88 -4.53 -16.62
N ASP A 127 18.55 -4.75 -17.89
CA ASP A 127 19.53 -4.92 -18.97
C ASP A 127 20.21 -3.57 -19.28
N PRO A 128 21.55 -3.47 -19.19
CA PRO A 128 22.26 -2.19 -19.31
C PRO A 128 22.38 -1.67 -20.75
N LEU A 129 21.81 -2.36 -21.75
CA LEU A 129 21.81 -1.97 -23.16
C LEU A 129 20.39 -1.59 -23.63
N THR A 130 19.38 -2.33 -23.20
CA THR A 130 17.98 -2.16 -23.62
C THR A 130 17.11 -1.41 -22.63
N ASP A 131 17.54 -1.27 -21.38
CA ASP A 131 16.75 -0.76 -20.24
C ASP A 131 15.52 -1.66 -19.92
N GLU A 132 15.50 -2.92 -20.39
CA GLU A 132 14.42 -3.89 -20.14
C GLU A 132 14.64 -4.71 -18.86
N VAL A 133 13.56 -5.06 -18.15
CA VAL A 133 13.64 -5.88 -16.94
C VAL A 133 13.62 -7.36 -17.30
N TYR A 134 14.52 -8.16 -16.72
CA TYR A 134 14.42 -9.62 -16.68
C TYR A 134 14.34 -10.12 -15.23
N ILE A 135 13.74 -11.29 -15.04
CA ILE A 135 13.49 -11.86 -13.70
C ILE A 135 14.20 -13.21 -13.62
N THR A 136 14.84 -13.51 -12.50
CA THR A 136 15.58 -14.77 -12.27
C THR A 136 15.07 -15.48 -11.01
N PRO A 137 15.10 -16.81 -10.92
CA PRO A 137 14.99 -17.51 -9.63
C PRO A 137 16.16 -17.12 -8.74
N TYR A 138 15.94 -16.84 -7.45
CA TYR A 138 17.01 -16.38 -6.55
C TYR A 138 18.18 -17.38 -6.45
N LYS A 139 17.89 -18.68 -6.45
CA LYS A 139 18.91 -19.77 -6.50
C LYS A 139 19.77 -19.77 -7.77
N LEU A 140 19.35 -19.06 -8.82
CA LEU A 140 19.99 -19.00 -10.13
C LEU A 140 20.16 -17.53 -10.58
N SER A 141 20.48 -16.61 -9.66
CA SER A 141 20.56 -15.16 -9.96
C SER A 141 21.80 -14.73 -10.79
N ASP A 142 22.35 -15.63 -11.59
CA ASP A 142 23.36 -15.37 -12.62
C ASP A 142 22.64 -14.99 -13.93
N ASN A 143 23.27 -14.19 -14.80
CA ASN A 143 22.61 -13.62 -15.98
C ASN A 143 22.26 -14.65 -17.07
N LYS A 144 22.70 -15.91 -16.90
CA LYS A 144 22.49 -17.05 -17.80
C LYS A 144 21.17 -17.77 -17.59
N TYR A 145 20.32 -17.27 -16.69
CA TYR A 145 19.03 -17.86 -16.34
C TYR A 145 17.97 -16.77 -16.29
N TYR A 146 16.72 -17.11 -16.61
CA TYR A 146 15.60 -16.16 -16.54
C TYR A 146 14.25 -16.86 -16.41
N LEU A 147 13.24 -16.12 -15.98
CA LEU A 147 11.83 -16.50 -16.11
C LEU A 147 11.32 -16.05 -17.47
N GLY A 148 10.97 -17.02 -18.31
CA GLY A 148 10.55 -16.77 -19.68
C GLY A 148 9.26 -17.46 -20.07
N ALA A 149 8.63 -16.95 -21.12
CA ALA A 149 7.48 -17.59 -21.73
C ALA A 149 7.92 -18.71 -22.68
N ALA A 150 7.43 -19.93 -22.43
CA ALA A 150 7.62 -21.07 -23.31
C ALA A 150 6.36 -21.92 -23.41
N SER A 151 6.24 -22.69 -24.48
CA SER A 151 5.24 -23.75 -24.62
C SER A 151 5.93 -25.09 -24.86
N GLN A 152 5.24 -26.20 -24.54
CA GLN A 152 5.68 -27.52 -24.97
C GLN A 152 5.51 -27.65 -26.49
N LYS A 153 6.44 -28.31 -27.17
CA LYS A 153 6.45 -28.49 -28.63
C LYS A 153 5.13 -29.08 -29.14
N GLY A 154 4.40 -28.29 -29.95
CA GLY A 154 3.05 -28.62 -30.44
C GLY A 154 1.89 -28.02 -29.64
N SER A 155 2.17 -27.36 -28.50
CA SER A 155 1.20 -26.54 -27.75
C SER A 155 1.23 -25.08 -28.18
N SER A 156 0.06 -24.49 -28.36
CA SER A 156 -0.15 -23.04 -28.53
C SER A 156 -0.26 -22.29 -27.19
N VAL A 157 -0.29 -22.99 -26.05
CA VAL A 157 -0.45 -22.39 -24.72
C VAL A 157 0.92 -22.03 -24.15
N TRP A 158 1.17 -20.72 -24.00
CA TRP A 158 2.33 -20.19 -23.30
C TRP A 158 2.14 -20.28 -21.77
N SER A 159 3.14 -20.80 -21.08
CA SER A 159 3.26 -20.77 -19.62
C SER A 159 4.62 -20.23 -19.20
N LEU A 160 4.76 -19.90 -17.92
CA LEU A 160 6.00 -19.37 -17.35
C LEU A 160 6.96 -20.52 -16.98
N TYR A 161 8.19 -20.46 -17.46
CA TYR A 161 9.25 -21.43 -17.17
C TYR A 161 10.50 -20.73 -16.62
N ALA A 162 11.32 -21.45 -15.86
CA ALA A 162 12.72 -21.06 -15.64
C ALA A 162 13.57 -21.63 -16.78
N LEU A 163 14.30 -20.78 -17.49
CA LEU A 163 15.07 -21.10 -18.69
C LEU A 163 16.55 -20.73 -18.51
N SER A 164 17.41 -21.27 -19.38
CA SER A 164 18.83 -20.91 -19.50
C SER A 164 19.11 -20.14 -20.81
N GLY A 165 20.27 -19.49 -20.85
CA GLY A 165 20.70 -18.63 -21.95
C GLY A 165 20.26 -17.17 -21.76
N GLU A 166 20.25 -16.41 -22.85
CA GLU A 166 19.96 -14.98 -22.84
C GLU A 166 18.44 -14.68 -22.77
N PRO A 167 17.99 -13.67 -21.99
CA PRO A 167 16.58 -13.28 -21.88
C PRO A 167 15.99 -12.70 -23.19
N THR A 168 16.81 -12.54 -24.24
CA THR A 168 16.38 -12.16 -25.60
C THR A 168 15.35 -13.12 -26.21
N ASN A 169 15.23 -14.34 -25.68
CA ASN A 169 14.20 -15.31 -26.04
C ASN A 169 13.13 -15.36 -24.94
N GLY A 170 12.11 -14.52 -25.02
CA GLY A 170 10.93 -14.62 -24.14
C GLY A 170 11.15 -14.26 -22.67
N GLY A 171 12.28 -13.65 -22.29
CA GLY A 171 12.66 -13.37 -20.90
C GLY A 171 12.54 -11.92 -20.41
N TYR A 172 12.15 -10.97 -21.27
CA TYR A 172 12.02 -9.55 -20.92
C TYR A 172 10.59 -9.15 -20.55
N TRP A 173 10.48 -8.21 -19.61
CA TRP A 173 9.26 -7.85 -18.93
C TRP A 173 9.02 -6.34 -18.89
N GLU A 174 7.80 -5.95 -19.21
CA GLU A 174 7.23 -4.66 -18.87
C GLU A 174 6.44 -4.82 -17.57
N ILE A 175 7.00 -4.29 -16.47
CA ILE A 175 6.35 -4.24 -15.16
C ILE A 175 5.66 -2.88 -15.05
N SER A 176 4.34 -2.86 -14.81
CA SER A 176 3.51 -1.66 -14.76
C SER A 176 2.42 -1.74 -13.69
N LYS A 177 1.82 -0.63 -13.26
CA LYS A 177 0.96 -0.57 -12.07
C LYS A 177 -0.40 -1.23 -12.33
N GLY A 178 -0.79 -2.16 -11.45
CA GLY A 178 -2.13 -2.73 -11.46
C GLY A 178 -3.18 -1.74 -10.95
N GLN A 179 -4.46 -2.11 -11.06
CA GLN A 179 -5.56 -1.32 -10.48
C GLN A 179 -5.72 -1.58 -8.98
N THR A 180 -5.25 -2.71 -8.46
CA THR A 180 -5.24 -2.99 -7.02
C THR A 180 -4.10 -2.25 -6.31
N GLU A 181 -4.31 -1.91 -5.04
CA GLU A 181 -3.27 -1.33 -4.20
C GLU A 181 -2.04 -2.26 -4.07
N TYR A 182 -0.83 -1.68 -4.11
CA TYR A 182 0.46 -2.39 -4.06
C TYR A 182 0.65 -3.51 -5.11
N SER A 183 -0.01 -3.42 -6.28
CA SER A 183 0.07 -4.43 -7.34
C SER A 183 0.72 -3.95 -8.63
N PHE A 184 1.23 -4.93 -9.39
CA PHE A 184 1.86 -4.79 -10.70
C PHE A 184 1.29 -5.79 -11.70
N VAL A 185 1.16 -5.37 -12.95
CA VAL A 185 0.95 -6.19 -14.14
C VAL A 185 2.33 -6.53 -14.71
N LEU A 186 2.63 -7.82 -14.86
CA LEU A 186 3.85 -8.30 -15.51
C LEU A 186 3.51 -8.73 -16.93
N LYS A 187 3.88 -7.91 -17.93
CA LYS A 187 3.69 -8.23 -19.36
C LYS A 187 5.00 -8.71 -19.96
N ASN A 188 4.99 -9.75 -20.76
CA ASN A 188 6.19 -10.22 -21.44
C ASN A 188 6.36 -9.46 -22.77
N THR A 189 7.51 -8.83 -23.01
CA THR A 189 7.71 -7.95 -24.18
C THR A 189 7.88 -8.71 -25.49
N GLN A 190 8.10 -10.03 -25.43
CA GLN A 190 8.29 -10.90 -26.60
C GLN A 190 7.10 -11.81 -26.89
N VAL A 191 6.14 -11.99 -25.95
CA VAL A 191 4.84 -12.62 -26.21
C VAL A 191 3.84 -11.55 -26.64
N LEU A 192 3.74 -11.32 -27.95
CA LEU A 192 2.80 -10.35 -28.53
C LEU A 192 1.66 -11.06 -29.25
N GLU A 193 0.44 -10.56 -29.07
CA GLU A 193 -0.72 -10.93 -29.90
C GLU A 193 -1.22 -9.73 -30.71
N GLN A 194 -1.92 -10.02 -31.80
CA GLN A 194 -2.65 -9.05 -32.62
C GLN A 194 -4.16 -9.24 -32.41
N GLY A 195 -4.84 -8.18 -32.03
CA GLY A 195 -6.30 -8.15 -31.92
C GLY A 195 -7.01 -7.69 -33.20
N PRO A 196 -8.34 -7.55 -33.17
CA PRO A 196 -9.14 -7.22 -34.36
C PRO A 196 -8.79 -5.90 -35.05
N GLY A 197 -8.08 -4.98 -34.37
CA GLY A 197 -7.58 -3.74 -34.98
C GLY A 197 -6.39 -3.92 -35.95
N GLY A 198 -5.83 -5.13 -36.05
CA GLY A 198 -4.68 -5.39 -36.91
C GLY A 198 -3.39 -4.78 -36.37
N TRP A 199 -2.59 -4.15 -37.23
CA TRP A 199 -1.24 -3.67 -36.87
C TRP A 199 -1.22 -2.61 -35.74
N SER A 200 -2.33 -1.91 -35.52
CA SER A 200 -2.50 -0.92 -34.44
C SER A 200 -3.09 -1.48 -33.14
N ASP A 201 -3.44 -2.77 -33.10
CA ASP A 201 -3.91 -3.51 -31.91
C ASP A 201 -2.96 -4.70 -31.66
N ILE A 202 -1.64 -4.45 -31.72
CA ILE A 202 -0.60 -5.38 -31.27
C ILE A 202 -0.25 -5.04 -29.82
N TYR A 203 -0.25 -6.05 -28.94
CA TYR A 203 -0.07 -5.87 -27.50
C TYR A 203 0.69 -7.03 -26.85
N SER A 204 1.47 -6.71 -25.81
CA SER A 204 2.14 -7.67 -24.94
C SER A 204 1.14 -8.42 -24.06
N LEU A 205 1.30 -9.74 -23.94
CA LEU A 205 0.48 -10.53 -23.02
C LEU A 205 0.94 -10.38 -21.57
N ALA A 206 -0.03 -10.24 -20.66
CA ALA A 206 0.20 -10.27 -19.23
C ALA A 206 0.26 -11.72 -18.72
N LEU A 207 1.17 -11.96 -17.76
CA LEU A 207 1.13 -13.14 -16.91
C LEU A 207 -0.19 -13.16 -16.13
N ALA A 208 -0.79 -14.33 -15.98
CA ALA A 208 -2.03 -14.48 -15.25
C ALA A 208 -2.21 -15.87 -14.62
N VAL A 209 -3.14 -15.94 -13.67
CA VAL A 209 -3.57 -17.17 -12.99
C VAL A 209 -4.95 -17.59 -13.48
N GLU A 210 -5.05 -18.79 -14.05
CA GLU A 210 -6.31 -19.43 -14.40
C GLU A 210 -6.19 -20.93 -14.10
N ASP A 211 -7.21 -21.54 -13.49
CA ASP A 211 -7.20 -22.96 -13.06
C ASP A 211 -6.02 -23.33 -12.13
N ASN A 212 -5.52 -22.36 -11.34
CA ASN A 212 -4.29 -22.47 -10.54
C ASN A 212 -3.02 -22.75 -11.39
N GLN A 213 -3.04 -22.43 -12.68
CA GLN A 213 -1.91 -22.47 -13.60
C GLN A 213 -1.50 -21.06 -14.03
N LEU A 214 -0.23 -20.91 -14.43
CA LEU A 214 0.29 -19.67 -15.01
C LEU A 214 0.16 -19.72 -16.53
N LYS A 215 -0.58 -18.75 -17.08
CA LYS A 215 -0.86 -18.58 -18.52
C LYS A 215 -0.56 -17.14 -18.93
N PHE A 216 -0.37 -16.89 -20.22
CA PHE A 216 -0.29 -15.53 -20.77
C PHE A 216 -1.59 -15.17 -21.49
N GLN A 217 -2.11 -13.94 -21.29
CA GLN A 217 -3.35 -13.46 -21.93
C GLN A 217 -3.43 -11.93 -22.02
N LYS A 218 -4.39 -11.38 -22.79
CA LYS A 218 -4.62 -9.92 -22.85
C LYS A 218 -4.97 -9.38 -21.46
N TYR A 219 -4.28 -8.33 -21.04
CA TYR A 219 -4.59 -7.64 -19.80
C TYR A 219 -5.98 -6.99 -19.87
N ALA A 220 -6.77 -7.19 -18.82
CA ALA A 220 -8.17 -6.80 -18.72
C ALA A 220 -8.53 -6.29 -17.31
N SER A 221 -7.54 -5.76 -16.57
CA SER A 221 -7.69 -5.20 -15.21
C SER A 221 -8.37 -6.15 -14.22
N LYS A 222 -7.96 -7.42 -14.21
CA LYS A 222 -8.44 -8.44 -13.27
C LYS A 222 -7.35 -8.77 -12.25
N GLY A 223 -7.73 -8.99 -10.99
CA GLY A 223 -6.79 -9.35 -9.91
C GLY A 223 -6.04 -10.66 -10.12
N ASN A 224 -6.47 -11.55 -11.02
CA ASN A 224 -5.68 -12.74 -11.41
C ASN A 224 -4.61 -12.45 -12.46
N GLN A 225 -4.49 -11.20 -12.93
CA GLN A 225 -3.46 -10.69 -13.85
C GLN A 225 -2.53 -9.68 -13.15
N GLU A 226 -2.70 -9.48 -11.84
CA GLU A 226 -1.98 -8.53 -11.02
C GLU A 226 -1.25 -9.25 -9.88
N PHE A 227 -0.06 -8.75 -9.54
CA PHE A 227 0.85 -9.38 -8.59
C PHE A 227 1.44 -8.36 -7.62
N ILE A 228 1.50 -8.71 -6.34
CA ILE A 228 2.18 -7.95 -5.29
C ILE A 228 3.65 -8.40 -5.27
N ILE A 229 4.56 -7.47 -5.54
CA ILE A 229 6.00 -7.69 -5.42
C ILE A 229 6.45 -7.19 -4.04
N THR A 230 7.01 -8.09 -3.23
CA THR A 230 7.43 -7.81 -1.85
C THR A 230 8.90 -8.18 -1.64
N PRO A 231 9.80 -7.22 -1.35
CA PRO A 231 11.19 -7.50 -0.97
C PRO A 231 11.28 -8.41 0.26
N ASN A 232 12.25 -9.32 0.26
CA ASN A 232 12.49 -10.28 1.34
C ASN A 232 13.42 -9.73 2.44
N ASP A 233 13.03 -8.61 3.04
CA ASP A 233 13.65 -8.05 4.25
C ASP A 233 12.56 -7.43 5.15
N GLU A 234 12.95 -7.02 6.35
CA GLU A 234 12.19 -6.09 7.19
C GLU A 234 12.87 -4.71 7.09
N PHE A 235 12.09 -3.65 6.96
CA PHE A 235 12.59 -2.30 6.68
C PHE A 235 12.40 -1.35 7.86
N GLU A 236 13.44 -0.57 8.15
CA GLU A 236 13.43 0.50 9.14
C GLU A 236 13.39 1.86 8.43
N VAL A 237 12.51 2.78 8.85
CA VAL A 237 12.46 4.14 8.31
C VAL A 237 13.66 4.94 8.84
N LYS A 238 14.53 5.42 7.94
CA LYS A 238 15.74 6.20 8.27
C LYS A 238 15.56 7.71 8.11
N SER A 239 14.65 8.16 7.26
CA SER A 239 14.20 9.56 7.24
C SER A 239 12.83 9.69 6.60
N LEU A 240 12.12 10.76 6.93
CA LEU A 240 10.83 11.15 6.37
C LEU A 240 10.88 12.65 6.12
N LYS A 241 10.80 13.05 4.85
CA LYS A 241 10.91 14.45 4.42
C LYS A 241 9.62 14.87 3.73
N VAL A 242 9.18 16.11 3.96
CA VAL A 242 7.99 16.69 3.32
C VAL A 242 8.41 17.75 2.31
N ASP A 243 7.82 17.69 1.12
CA ASP A 243 7.90 18.77 0.14
C ASP A 243 6.84 19.83 0.49
N ASN A 244 7.25 20.86 1.23
CA ASN A 244 6.37 21.97 1.62
C ASN A 244 5.87 22.82 0.44
N ALA A 245 6.53 22.78 -0.73
CA ALA A 245 6.08 23.52 -1.92
C ALA A 245 5.00 22.76 -2.70
N ALA A 246 5.04 21.43 -2.67
CA ALA A 246 4.01 20.58 -3.29
C ALA A 246 2.88 20.18 -2.34
N SER A 247 3.04 20.37 -1.02
CA SER A 247 2.02 20.09 0.01
C SER A 247 0.94 21.18 0.09
N ARG A 248 -0.16 20.89 0.79
CA ARG A 248 -1.27 21.85 0.99
C ARG A 248 -1.62 21.98 2.47
N PHE A 249 -1.96 23.20 2.87
CA PHE A 249 -2.37 23.56 4.23
C PHE A 249 -3.72 24.27 4.16
N LEU A 250 -4.66 23.86 5.01
CA LEU A 250 -6.01 24.42 5.12
C LEU A 250 -6.35 24.67 6.58
N ASP A 251 -6.65 25.92 6.92
CA ASP A 251 -7.21 26.30 8.22
C ASP A 251 -8.74 26.30 8.12
N SER A 252 -9.41 25.61 9.05
CA SER A 252 -10.87 25.45 9.07
C SER A 252 -11.40 25.45 10.50
N PRO A 253 -12.57 26.06 10.79
CA PRO A 253 -13.21 25.89 12.09
C PRO A 253 -13.65 24.43 12.28
N ASP A 254 -13.33 23.84 13.44
CA ASP A 254 -13.89 22.57 13.90
C ASP A 254 -15.24 22.83 14.56
N PHE A 255 -15.23 23.69 15.58
CA PHE A 255 -16.44 24.11 16.26
C PHE A 255 -16.32 25.49 16.88
N VAL A 256 -17.49 26.10 17.01
CA VAL A 256 -17.74 27.22 17.91
C VAL A 256 -18.76 26.76 18.93
N ILE A 257 -18.52 27.05 20.21
CA ILE A 257 -19.43 26.81 21.32
C ILE A 257 -19.74 28.15 21.97
N GLU A 258 -21.00 28.39 22.26
CA GLU A 258 -21.46 29.55 23.02
C GLU A 258 -22.19 29.08 24.28
N GLU A 259 -21.78 29.62 25.43
CA GLU A 259 -22.37 29.35 26.75
C GLU A 259 -22.69 30.68 27.44
N ILE A 260 -23.81 30.76 28.17
CA ILE A 260 -24.28 32.01 28.83
C ILE A 260 -24.55 31.78 30.31
N TYR A 261 -23.75 32.44 31.16
CA TYR A 261 -23.79 32.32 32.62
C TYR A 261 -24.43 33.58 33.24
N THR A 262 -25.68 33.47 33.71
CA THR A 262 -26.48 34.63 34.18
C THR A 262 -26.57 34.70 35.70
N ASN A 263 -26.18 35.84 36.29
CA ASN A 263 -26.29 36.10 37.73
C ASN A 263 -27.45 37.07 38.04
N ASN A 264 -28.60 36.49 38.35
CA ASN A 264 -29.80 37.24 38.74
C ASN A 264 -29.77 37.76 40.20
N SER A 265 -28.72 37.51 40.98
CA SER A 265 -28.64 37.91 42.39
C SER A 265 -28.13 39.35 42.58
N SER A 266 -28.02 39.79 43.83
CA SER A 266 -27.44 41.09 44.24
C SER A 266 -25.96 41.02 44.61
N LEU A 267 -25.33 39.83 44.54
CA LEU A 267 -23.91 39.61 44.88
C LEU A 267 -23.19 38.97 43.68
N ALA A 268 -21.87 39.12 43.60
CA ALA A 268 -21.09 38.46 42.55
C ALA A 268 -21.09 36.94 42.77
N GLN A 269 -21.08 36.18 41.67
CA GLN A 269 -21.01 34.71 41.67
C GLN A 269 -19.72 34.25 41.01
N GLU A 270 -19.14 33.18 41.53
CA GLU A 270 -18.00 32.49 40.92
C GLU A 270 -18.47 31.16 40.35
N LEU A 271 -18.14 30.90 39.09
CA LEU A 271 -18.56 29.71 38.34
C LEU A 271 -17.36 29.14 37.59
N THR A 272 -17.50 27.93 37.05
CA THR A 272 -16.57 27.35 36.07
C THR A 272 -17.37 27.00 34.83
N THR A 273 -16.81 27.22 33.65
CA THR A 273 -17.47 26.83 32.39
C THR A 273 -17.60 25.31 32.29
N ASN A 274 -18.55 24.82 31.47
CA ASN A 274 -18.84 23.39 31.32
C ASN A 274 -19.01 23.00 29.84
N VAL A 275 -17.88 22.96 29.14
CA VAL A 275 -17.73 22.67 27.71
C VAL A 275 -17.34 21.21 27.54
N SER A 276 -18.25 20.41 26.97
CA SER A 276 -18.15 18.95 26.93
C SER A 276 -17.75 18.35 25.58
N LYS A 277 -17.75 19.13 24.50
CA LYS A 277 -17.30 18.70 23.17
C LYS A 277 -15.77 18.61 23.15
N LYS A 278 -15.23 17.59 22.48
CA LYS A 278 -13.80 17.45 22.15
C LYS A 278 -13.57 17.67 20.66
N ALA A 279 -12.36 18.10 20.31
CA ALA A 279 -11.84 17.99 18.94
C ALA A 279 -11.26 16.57 18.69
N THR A 280 -10.91 16.26 17.44
CA THR A 280 -10.27 14.97 17.08
C THR A 280 -9.11 15.23 16.14
N ASN A 281 -7.93 14.72 16.48
CA ASN A 281 -6.76 14.76 15.61
C ASN A 281 -6.71 13.46 14.80
N ILE A 282 -6.30 13.55 13.53
CA ILE A 282 -6.31 12.42 12.58
C ILE A 282 -4.96 12.35 11.86
N SER A 283 -4.47 11.14 11.64
CA SER A 283 -3.30 10.86 10.81
C SER A 283 -3.60 9.71 9.85
N ASN A 284 -3.32 9.89 8.56
CA ASN A 284 -3.50 8.86 7.54
C ASN A 284 -2.39 8.98 6.50
N PHE A 285 -1.61 7.91 6.35
CA PHE A 285 -0.61 7.78 5.28
C PHE A 285 -1.22 7.03 4.09
N SER A 286 -1.14 7.62 2.89
CA SER A 286 -1.29 6.90 1.63
C SER A 286 0.04 6.86 0.89
N ARG A 287 0.27 5.80 0.11
CA ARG A 287 1.52 5.55 -0.61
C ARG A 287 1.29 5.59 -2.12
N SER A 288 2.19 6.25 -2.87
CA SER A 288 2.21 6.19 -4.34
C SER A 288 3.06 5.03 -4.86
N THR A 289 4.13 4.69 -4.14
CA THR A 289 5.00 3.52 -4.33
C THR A 289 4.18 2.22 -4.35
N SER A 290 4.24 1.47 -5.44
CA SER A 290 3.52 0.18 -5.58
C SER A 290 4.24 -1.02 -4.96
N VAL A 291 5.54 -0.90 -4.63
CA VAL A 291 6.29 -1.99 -3.99
C VAL A 291 5.80 -2.21 -2.56
N ASN A 292 5.33 -3.42 -2.27
CA ASN A 292 4.86 -3.78 -0.93
C ASN A 292 6.05 -3.94 0.02
N THR A 293 6.07 -3.21 1.13
CA THR A 293 7.20 -3.14 2.07
C THR A 293 6.78 -3.61 3.46
N LYS A 294 7.59 -4.47 4.08
CA LYS A 294 7.41 -4.89 5.47
C LYS A 294 8.14 -3.92 6.40
N VAL A 295 7.47 -2.87 6.86
CA VAL A 295 8.06 -1.88 7.78
C VAL A 295 7.98 -2.36 9.23
N SER A 296 9.02 -2.12 10.03
CA SER A 296 9.03 -2.40 11.47
C SER A 296 7.99 -1.57 12.22
N HIS A 297 7.12 -2.20 13.00
CA HIS A 297 5.82 -1.64 13.42
C HIS A 297 5.86 -0.51 14.48
N ASP A 298 7.04 -0.08 14.95
CA ASP A 298 7.20 0.90 16.05
C ASP A 298 7.80 2.26 15.61
N VAL A 299 7.75 2.61 14.32
CA VAL A 299 8.26 3.90 13.84
C VAL A 299 7.27 5.02 14.16
N LYS A 300 7.47 5.66 15.32
CA LYS A 300 6.75 6.88 15.70
C LYS A 300 7.25 8.13 14.95
N VAL A 301 6.30 8.90 14.44
CA VAL A 301 6.49 10.10 13.61
C VAL A 301 5.56 11.25 14.06
N GLY A 302 6.01 12.48 13.88
CA GLY A 302 5.32 13.68 14.35
C GLY A 302 5.47 14.84 13.37
N VAL A 303 4.50 15.75 13.36
CA VAL A 303 4.54 16.95 12.53
C VAL A 303 4.30 18.20 13.37
N GLY A 304 5.28 19.12 13.33
CA GLY A 304 5.12 20.50 13.76
C GLY A 304 4.80 21.37 12.56
N ILE A 305 3.89 22.33 12.70
CA ILE A 305 3.47 23.22 11.61
C ILE A 305 3.74 24.67 12.02
N VAL A 306 4.59 25.36 11.27
CA VAL A 306 5.02 26.75 11.55
C VAL A 306 4.84 27.58 10.30
N SER A 307 4.04 28.64 10.38
CA SER A 307 3.88 29.66 9.32
C SER A 307 3.61 29.11 7.90
N GLY A 308 2.87 27.99 7.79
CA GLY A 308 2.56 27.35 6.50
C GLY A 308 3.63 26.39 5.97
N SER A 309 4.61 26.00 6.80
CA SER A 309 5.54 24.90 6.55
C SER A 309 5.38 23.80 7.59
N ALA A 310 5.47 22.54 7.15
CA ALA A 310 5.56 21.38 8.01
C ALA A 310 7.03 21.00 8.27
N HIS A 311 7.31 20.62 9.52
CA HIS A 311 8.55 20.00 9.96
C HIS A 311 8.21 18.63 10.53
N VAL A 312 8.94 17.60 10.11
CA VAL A 312 8.65 16.21 10.49
C VAL A 312 9.77 15.64 11.35
N GLU A 313 9.37 15.00 12.44
CA GLU A 313 10.25 14.32 13.39
C GLU A 313 9.99 12.81 13.35
N ILE A 314 11.04 12.03 13.58
CA ILE A 314 10.97 10.58 13.80
C ILE A 314 11.57 10.30 15.18
N GLY A 315 10.83 9.61 16.05
CA GLY A 315 11.30 9.25 17.37
C GLY A 315 10.19 8.81 18.31
N LYS A 316 10.56 8.11 19.39
CA LYS A 316 9.62 7.52 20.37
C LYS A 316 8.71 8.51 21.10
N ASN A 317 9.03 9.80 21.04
CA ASN A 317 8.24 10.88 21.66
C ASN A 317 7.17 11.45 20.72
N SER A 318 7.17 11.03 19.44
CA SER A 318 6.22 11.51 18.44
C SER A 318 4.91 10.69 18.45
N THR A 319 3.81 11.32 18.03
CA THR A 319 2.45 10.79 18.26
C THR A 319 2.09 9.57 17.40
N TRP A 320 2.34 9.64 16.10
CA TRP A 320 1.68 8.80 15.10
C TRP A 320 2.55 7.63 14.66
N ASN A 321 1.97 6.49 14.30
CA ASN A 321 2.66 5.38 13.65
C ASN A 321 2.85 5.68 12.15
N TYR A 322 4.06 5.47 11.64
CA TYR A 322 4.33 5.60 10.21
C TYR A 322 3.56 4.56 9.39
N GLY A 323 2.87 5.02 8.33
CA GLY A 323 2.13 4.13 7.42
C GLY A 323 0.74 3.72 7.90
N GLU A 324 0.34 4.08 9.12
CA GLU A 324 -0.98 3.73 9.68
C GLU A 324 -2.05 4.80 9.43
N SER A 325 -3.29 4.45 9.77
CA SER A 325 -4.45 5.36 9.84
C SER A 325 -4.96 5.40 11.27
N GLU A 326 -4.69 6.50 11.98
CA GLU A 326 -4.97 6.68 13.39
C GLU A 326 -5.90 7.90 13.63
N SER A 327 -6.67 7.83 14.71
CA SER A 327 -7.54 8.91 15.17
C SER A 327 -7.45 8.99 16.69
N ILE A 328 -7.19 10.19 17.22
CA ILE A 328 -6.95 10.44 18.65
C ILE A 328 -7.80 11.64 19.09
N GLU A 329 -8.69 11.41 20.07
CA GLU A 329 -9.46 12.49 20.69
C GLU A 329 -8.53 13.56 21.29
N ASP A 330 -8.87 14.82 21.11
CA ASP A 330 -8.27 15.91 21.88
C ASP A 330 -8.71 15.81 23.35
N SER A 331 -7.77 15.47 24.23
CA SER A 331 -8.01 15.35 25.67
C SER A 331 -7.95 16.69 26.42
N ARG A 332 -7.76 17.82 25.73
CA ARG A 332 -7.74 19.15 26.37
C ARG A 332 -9.10 19.48 26.98
N ASN A 333 -9.06 19.95 28.22
CA ASN A 333 -10.22 20.45 28.94
C ASN A 333 -10.40 21.95 28.62
N TYR A 334 -11.53 22.34 28.05
CA TYR A 334 -11.82 23.74 27.70
C TYR A 334 -12.49 24.54 28.84
N ASN A 335 -12.58 23.96 30.03
CA ASN A 335 -13.22 24.58 31.20
C ASN A 335 -12.26 25.52 31.95
N PHE A 336 -12.77 26.70 32.30
CA PHE A 336 -12.03 27.72 33.05
C PHE A 336 -12.95 28.48 34.04
N PRO A 337 -12.39 29.02 35.15
CA PRO A 337 -13.19 29.75 36.13
C PRO A 337 -13.53 31.18 35.66
N ILE A 338 -14.73 31.63 36.01
CA ILE A 338 -15.27 32.95 35.67
C ILE A 338 -15.91 33.62 36.90
N LYS A 339 -15.95 34.95 36.90
CA LYS A 339 -16.74 35.75 37.85
C LYS A 339 -17.87 36.47 37.11
N VAL A 340 -19.10 36.33 37.60
CA VAL A 340 -20.29 37.01 37.05
C VAL A 340 -20.75 38.08 38.04
N ALA A 341 -20.74 39.34 37.64
CA ALA A 341 -21.14 40.46 38.48
C ALA A 341 -22.66 40.43 38.80
N PRO A 342 -23.14 41.11 39.86
CA PRO A 342 -24.57 41.20 40.17
C PRO A 342 -25.36 41.76 38.98
N LYS A 343 -26.49 41.14 38.63
CA LYS A 343 -27.38 41.58 37.54
C LYS A 343 -26.69 41.70 36.17
N THR A 344 -25.70 40.85 35.91
CA THR A 344 -25.06 40.69 34.59
C THR A 344 -25.15 39.23 34.13
N ARG A 345 -24.77 39.00 32.87
CA ARG A 345 -24.51 37.66 32.33
C ARG A 345 -23.16 37.65 31.62
N ILE A 346 -22.43 36.55 31.70
CA ILE A 346 -21.21 36.34 30.90
C ILE A 346 -21.56 35.44 29.71
N ARG A 347 -21.37 35.94 28.49
CA ARG A 347 -21.26 35.09 27.29
C ARG A 347 -19.83 34.60 27.17
N VAL A 348 -19.65 33.31 26.96
CA VAL A 348 -18.38 32.68 26.59
C VAL A 348 -18.53 32.08 25.20
N THR A 349 -17.68 32.48 24.27
CA THR A 349 -17.60 31.89 22.93
C THR A 349 -16.21 31.25 22.76
N ILE A 350 -16.16 29.92 22.65
CA ILE A 350 -14.92 29.18 22.37
C ILE A 350 -14.94 28.74 20.92
N SER A 351 -13.97 29.21 20.13
CA SER A 351 -13.74 28.80 18.75
C SER A 351 -12.49 27.93 18.67
N VAL A 352 -12.64 26.71 18.16
CA VAL A 352 -11.53 25.78 17.91
C VAL A 352 -11.33 25.64 16.41
N GLY A 353 -10.11 25.94 15.95
CA GLY A 353 -9.65 25.78 14.58
C GLY A 353 -8.81 24.50 14.41
N GLN A 354 -9.17 23.71 13.42
CA GLN A 354 -8.36 22.63 12.87
C GLN A 354 -7.46 23.17 11.76
N LYS A 355 -6.23 22.66 11.73
CA LYS A 355 -5.30 22.82 10.62
C LYS A 355 -5.15 21.46 9.92
N THR A 356 -5.78 21.36 8.76
CA THR A 356 -5.71 20.17 7.89
C THR A 356 -4.52 20.32 6.94
N CYS A 357 -3.70 19.29 6.84
CA CYS A 357 -2.49 19.27 6.03
C CYS A 357 -2.48 18.05 5.12
N GLU A 358 -2.25 18.27 3.82
CA GLU A 358 -2.01 17.24 2.80
C GLU A 358 -0.52 17.29 2.46
N LEU A 359 0.28 16.49 3.18
CA LEU A 359 1.74 16.57 3.16
C LEU A 359 2.33 15.55 2.19
N LYS A 360 2.88 16.01 1.06
CA LYS A 360 3.59 15.12 0.13
C LYS A 360 4.94 14.78 0.71
N TYR A 361 5.20 13.48 0.90
CA TYR A 361 6.39 13.00 1.60
C TYR A 361 7.27 12.10 0.72
N THR A 362 8.53 12.02 1.12
CA THR A 362 9.47 10.97 0.70
C THR A 362 10.11 10.39 1.95
N ALA A 363 9.88 9.11 2.19
CA ALA A 363 10.55 8.31 3.20
C ALA A 363 11.73 7.56 2.58
N VAL A 364 12.79 7.38 3.36
CA VAL A 364 13.93 6.54 3.02
C VAL A 364 13.93 5.37 3.99
N LEU A 365 13.73 4.17 3.45
CA LEU A 365 13.71 2.91 4.18
C LEU A 365 15.06 2.20 4.04
N LYS A 366 15.50 1.47 5.07
CA LYS A 366 16.67 0.59 4.97
C LYS A 366 16.34 -0.82 5.47
N GLY A 367 16.65 -1.82 4.65
CA GLY A 367 16.51 -3.23 5.01
C GLY A 367 17.44 -3.60 6.16
N LYS A 368 16.90 -4.25 7.20
CA LYS A 368 17.63 -4.56 8.44
C LYS A 368 18.70 -5.63 8.21
N ASN A 369 18.40 -6.65 7.40
CA ASN A 369 19.30 -7.78 7.18
C ASN A 369 20.28 -7.53 6.02
N THR A 370 19.85 -6.77 5.01
CA THR A 370 20.60 -6.59 3.76
C THR A 370 21.24 -5.20 3.60
N GLY A 371 20.74 -4.20 4.31
CA GLY A 371 21.20 -2.81 4.19
C GLY A 371 20.76 -2.09 2.91
N VAL A 372 19.98 -2.72 2.02
CA VAL A 372 19.43 -2.10 0.81
C VAL A 372 18.49 -0.95 1.19
N THR A 373 18.48 0.10 0.37
CA THR A 373 17.78 1.36 0.66
C THR A 373 16.66 1.57 -0.35
N LEU A 374 15.42 1.78 0.13
CA LEU A 374 14.25 2.02 -0.71
C LEU A 374 13.69 3.43 -0.50
N THR A 375 13.17 4.01 -1.57
CA THR A 375 12.50 5.31 -1.59
C THR A 375 11.00 5.11 -1.66
N GLU A 376 10.30 5.58 -0.63
CA GLU A 376 8.84 5.48 -0.54
C GLU A 376 8.21 6.87 -0.62
N GLN A 377 7.26 7.07 -1.52
CA GLN A 377 6.56 8.34 -1.71
C GLN A 377 5.08 8.19 -1.41
N GLY A 378 4.43 9.30 -1.05
CA GLY A 378 3.03 9.30 -0.68
C GLY A 378 2.49 10.63 -0.22
N ILE A 379 1.27 10.60 0.34
CA ILE A 379 0.59 11.74 0.95
C ILE A 379 0.27 11.37 2.39
N TRP A 380 0.76 12.19 3.32
CA TRP A 380 0.39 12.13 4.73
C TRP A 380 -0.67 13.19 5.00
N ASN A 381 -1.90 12.74 5.19
CA ASN A 381 -2.99 13.58 5.64
C ASN A 381 -2.93 13.69 7.17
N ASN A 382 -2.83 14.92 7.68
CA ASN A 382 -2.84 15.18 9.12
C ASN A 382 -3.85 16.28 9.47
N VAL A 383 -4.68 16.04 10.48
CA VAL A 383 -5.57 17.05 11.07
C VAL A 383 -5.10 17.33 12.48
N SER A 384 -4.65 18.56 12.73
CA SER A 384 -4.13 19.00 14.02
C SER A 384 -4.93 20.20 14.53
N CYS A 385 -5.40 20.12 15.78
CA CYS A 385 -6.29 21.13 16.36
C CYS A 385 -5.48 22.26 17.03
N THR A 386 -4.92 23.17 16.24
CA THR A 386 -3.87 24.09 16.71
C THR A 386 -4.38 25.37 17.37
N ASN A 387 -5.50 25.94 16.91
CA ASN A 387 -5.86 27.33 17.23
C ASN A 387 -7.12 27.38 18.12
N ILE A 388 -6.98 27.76 19.38
CA ILE A 388 -8.12 27.99 20.29
C ILE A 388 -8.23 29.48 20.55
N LEU A 389 -9.40 30.06 20.33
CA LEU A 389 -9.72 31.45 20.66
C LEU A 389 -10.93 31.47 21.61
N VAL A 390 -10.80 32.20 22.71
CA VAL A 390 -11.90 32.40 23.67
C VAL A 390 -12.27 33.88 23.69
N ASP A 391 -13.51 34.19 23.37
CA ASP A 391 -14.13 35.51 23.58
C ASP A 391 -15.01 35.43 24.83
N VAL A 392 -14.86 36.37 25.76
CA VAL A 392 -15.66 36.47 26.98
C VAL A 392 -16.25 37.86 27.04
N GLN A 393 -17.56 37.96 27.19
CA GLN A 393 -18.29 39.23 27.15
C GLN A 393 -19.18 39.36 28.38
N GLU A 394 -19.01 40.44 29.14
CA GLU A 394 -19.92 40.85 30.21
C GLU A 394 -21.06 41.65 29.58
N GLU A 395 -22.28 41.15 29.72
CA GLU A 395 -23.53 41.73 29.21
C GLU A 395 -24.47 42.11 30.36
N ASP A 396 -25.32 43.12 30.14
CA ASP A 396 -26.49 43.30 31.01
C ASP A 396 -27.50 42.14 30.82
N LEU A 397 -28.54 42.08 31.66
CA LEU A 397 -29.55 41.03 31.53
C LEU A 397 -30.31 41.08 30.19
N SER A 398 -30.37 42.24 29.54
CA SER A 398 -30.97 42.45 28.21
C SER A 398 -30.13 41.82 27.10
N GLY A 399 -28.80 41.88 27.21
CA GLY A 399 -27.82 41.45 26.21
C GLY A 399 -26.96 42.55 25.60
N ASN A 400 -26.96 43.74 26.19
CA ASN A 400 -26.04 44.81 25.78
C ASN A 400 -24.64 44.49 26.33
N VAL A 401 -23.65 44.34 25.44
CA VAL A 401 -22.25 44.10 25.84
C VAL A 401 -21.71 45.33 26.58
N LEU A 402 -21.33 45.14 27.83
CA LEU A 402 -20.73 46.14 28.71
C LEU A 402 -19.20 46.15 28.56
N LYS A 403 -18.58 44.96 28.47
CA LYS A 403 -17.13 44.75 28.36
C LYS A 403 -16.83 43.44 27.63
N SER A 404 -15.65 43.32 27.04
CA SER A 404 -15.17 42.06 26.46
C SER A 404 -13.68 41.83 26.71
N LYS A 405 -13.26 40.56 26.72
CA LYS A 405 -11.86 40.09 26.79
C LYS A 405 -11.69 38.91 25.83
N LYS A 406 -10.59 38.90 25.09
CA LYS A 406 -10.23 37.81 24.17
C LYS A 406 -8.93 37.16 24.61
N PHE A 407 -8.84 35.84 24.45
CA PHE A 407 -7.69 35.02 24.85
C PHE A 407 -7.30 34.07 23.72
N GLU A 408 -6.00 33.91 23.52
CA GLU A 408 -5.43 32.80 22.76
C GLU A 408 -5.20 31.63 23.73
N GLY A 409 -5.75 30.45 23.41
CA GLY A 409 -5.82 29.34 24.35
C GLY A 409 -6.93 29.47 25.41
N ILE A 410 -7.00 28.48 26.30
CA ILE A 410 -7.96 28.43 27.40
C ILE A 410 -7.40 29.20 28.61
N PRO A 411 -8.14 30.14 29.24
CA PRO A 411 -7.68 30.88 30.42
C PRO A 411 -7.31 29.95 31.59
N SER A 412 -6.04 30.00 32.02
CA SER A 412 -5.55 29.25 33.19
C SER A 412 -5.90 29.91 34.53
N THR A 413 -6.35 31.16 34.51
CA THR A 413 -6.73 31.97 35.67
C THR A 413 -8.17 32.48 35.53
N ARG A 414 -8.82 32.79 36.66
CA ARG A 414 -10.20 33.27 36.68
C ARG A 414 -10.38 34.52 35.83
N VAL A 415 -11.33 34.48 34.89
CA VAL A 415 -11.71 35.66 34.10
C VAL A 415 -12.63 36.55 34.95
N THR A 416 -12.23 37.81 35.10
CA THR A 416 -12.93 38.85 35.84
C THR A 416 -13.07 40.11 34.99
N PHE A 417 -13.99 40.99 35.35
CA PHE A 417 -14.27 42.27 34.64
C PHE A 417 -14.23 43.49 35.57
N ASP A 418 -13.89 43.25 36.83
CA ASP A 418 -13.57 44.18 37.92
C ASP A 418 -12.56 45.26 37.51
#